data_AF-A0A943DW25-F1
#
_entry.id   AF-A0A943DW25-F1
#
_cell.length_a   1.000
_cell.length_b   1.000
_cell.length_c   1.000
_cell.angle_alpha   90.00
_cell.angle_beta   90.00
_cell.angle_gamma   90.00
#
_symmetry.space_group_name_H-M   'P 1'
#
loop_
_entity.id
_entity.type
_entity.pdbx_description
1 polymer ?
#
loop_
_entity_poly.entity_id
_entity_poly.type
_entity_poly.pdbx_seq_one_letter_code
_entity_poly.pdbx_strand_id
1 'polypeptide(L)'
;MEAIAQDFVCYQYDENIPVSYGSDRWDLYFWCNPFNGAADASERDFSYFTLTFNERQTLEKRKKVCQQVLELLCSRFQEHPHLHVAVQYSIWFDHPKIHDAVERAKPRLHGLRCIQEQKEGKLLLQDGALLFKPKYAKKYARTLSQSQILSLSWELGVEDEEPDTDAAPVTLPYKKFGATHPIQLQVTSYLNGNLAIQMVTWESGDPEPWATLTVNLPGQRQKDHAFIDTNADSEFPTWLIRHGLAIPTGRTMQSGFCTYPEYRFRANRLQELDPEGYAGYLKNFERRCSA
;
A
#
# COMPACT_ATOMS: atom_id res chain seq x y z
N MET A 1 22.64 20.48 7.13
CA MET A 1 23.32 19.36 6.44
C MET A 1 24.28 18.61 7.33
N GLU A 2 25.19 19.26 8.06
CA GLU A 2 26.15 18.57 8.96
C GLU A 2 25.50 17.57 9.92
N ALA A 3 24.39 17.94 10.57
CA ALA A 3 23.65 17.04 11.46
C ALA A 3 23.15 15.77 10.74
N ILE A 4 22.77 15.88 9.46
CA ILE A 4 22.35 14.73 8.65
C ILE A 4 23.58 13.88 8.28
N ALA A 5 24.68 14.50 7.87
CA ALA A 5 25.90 13.79 7.48
C ALA A 5 26.61 13.08 8.65
N GLN A 6 26.33 13.47 9.90
CA GLN A 6 26.79 12.73 11.09
C GLN A 6 26.12 11.35 11.21
N ASP A 7 24.85 11.25 10.81
CA ASP A 7 24.03 10.07 11.04
C ASP A 7 23.83 9.23 9.76
N PHE A 8 24.07 9.80 8.57
CA PHE A 8 23.83 9.17 7.27
C PHE A 8 25.01 9.35 6.31
N VAL A 9 25.25 8.34 5.47
CA VAL A 9 26.27 8.43 4.42
C VAL A 9 25.72 9.27 3.26
N CYS A 10 26.04 10.56 3.25
CA CYS A 10 25.61 11.54 2.25
C CYS A 10 26.59 11.64 1.07
N TYR A 11 26.30 10.92 -0.01
CA TYR A 11 27.05 11.00 -1.26
C TYR A 11 26.99 12.43 -1.83
N GLN A 12 28.11 12.93 -2.37
CA GLN A 12 28.33 14.32 -2.83
C GLN A 12 28.36 15.43 -1.76
N TYR A 13 28.08 15.13 -0.49
CA TYR A 13 28.25 16.12 0.59
C TYR A 13 29.65 16.08 1.19
N ASP A 14 30.11 14.90 1.61
CA ASP A 14 31.48 14.71 2.10
C ASP A 14 32.35 14.13 0.97
N GLU A 15 33.33 14.92 0.54
CA GLU A 15 34.24 14.62 -0.57
C GLU A 15 35.20 13.46 -0.25
N ASN A 16 35.29 13.06 1.02
CA ASN A 16 36.20 12.00 1.47
C ASN A 16 35.53 10.62 1.61
N ILE A 17 34.24 10.49 1.26
CA ILE A 17 33.55 9.19 1.35
C ILE A 17 34.05 8.25 0.23
N PRO A 18 34.70 7.09 0.55
CA PRO A 18 35.29 6.19 -0.44
C PRO A 18 34.24 5.21 -1.01
N VAL A 19 33.07 5.73 -1.40
CA VAL A 19 31.96 4.92 -1.91
C VAL A 19 31.67 5.36 -3.35
N SER A 20 31.50 4.41 -4.28
CA SER A 20 31.12 4.72 -5.65
C SER A 20 29.62 4.98 -5.77
N TYR A 21 29.21 5.82 -6.72
CA TYR A 21 27.79 6.10 -6.97
C TYR A 21 26.97 4.81 -7.21
N GLY A 22 27.53 3.83 -7.92
CA GLY A 22 26.86 2.55 -8.20
C GLY A 22 26.74 1.59 -7.02
N SER A 23 27.29 1.92 -5.85
CA SER A 23 27.23 1.10 -4.64
C SER A 23 25.93 1.34 -3.86
N ASP A 24 25.49 0.34 -3.10
CA ASP A 24 24.39 0.40 -2.13
C ASP A 24 24.82 0.95 -0.74
N ARG A 25 26.09 1.33 -0.59
CA ARG A 25 26.73 1.69 0.70
C ARG A 25 26.56 3.15 1.13
N TRP A 26 25.95 4.00 0.30
CA TRP A 26 25.56 5.37 0.67
C TRP A 26 24.04 5.47 0.78
N ASP A 27 23.55 6.37 1.63
CA ASP A 27 22.13 6.44 2.00
C ASP A 27 21.38 7.55 1.26
N LEU A 28 22.00 8.73 1.19
CA LEU A 28 21.42 9.93 0.61
C LEU A 28 22.36 10.50 -0.43
N TYR A 29 21.83 10.86 -1.59
CA TYR A 29 22.52 11.67 -2.58
C TYR A 29 22.19 13.13 -2.29
N PHE A 30 23.22 13.93 -2.00
CA PHE A 30 23.09 15.35 -1.72
C PHE A 30 23.31 16.18 -2.97
N TRP A 31 22.37 17.07 -3.27
CA TRP A 31 22.52 18.06 -4.33
C TRP A 31 22.12 19.44 -3.82
N CYS A 32 22.87 20.46 -4.18
CA CYS A 32 22.54 21.86 -3.90
C CYS A 32 23.00 22.75 -5.05
N ASN A 33 22.56 24.00 -5.04
CA ASN A 33 23.04 24.98 -6.01
C ASN A 33 24.51 25.33 -5.73
N PRO A 34 25.31 25.63 -6.77
CA PRO A 34 26.58 26.31 -6.58
C PRO A 34 26.33 27.76 -6.16
N PHE A 35 27.25 28.35 -5.40
CA PHE A 35 27.15 29.75 -4.99
C PHE A 35 27.35 30.70 -6.18
N ASN A 36 26.47 31.68 -6.33
CA ASN A 36 26.46 32.56 -7.49
C ASN A 36 27.56 33.63 -7.35
N GLY A 37 28.57 33.61 -8.23
CA GLY A 37 29.72 34.52 -8.18
C GLY A 37 30.99 33.94 -7.54
N ALA A 38 30.98 32.66 -7.19
CA ALA A 38 32.15 31.97 -6.66
C ALA A 38 33.27 31.84 -7.70
N ALA A 39 34.52 32.08 -7.28
CA ALA A 39 35.70 31.86 -8.11
C ALA A 39 36.11 30.38 -8.19
N ASP A 40 35.60 29.56 -7.26
CA ASP A 40 35.85 28.13 -7.14
C ASP A 40 34.51 27.37 -7.13
N ALA A 41 34.46 26.22 -7.80
CA ALA A 41 33.27 25.38 -7.91
C ALA A 41 32.90 24.67 -6.58
N SER A 42 33.71 24.86 -5.53
CA SER A 42 33.54 24.28 -4.20
C SER A 42 32.63 25.08 -3.26
N GLU A 43 32.33 26.35 -3.58
CA GLU A 43 31.41 27.17 -2.77
C GLU A 43 29.96 26.77 -3.04
N ARG A 44 29.29 26.25 -2.00
CA ARG A 44 27.95 25.67 -2.10
C ARG A 44 26.90 26.56 -1.45
N ASP A 45 25.76 26.73 -2.12
CA ASP A 45 24.59 27.41 -1.59
C ASP A 45 23.61 26.40 -1.00
N PHE A 46 23.48 26.42 0.33
CA PHE A 46 22.56 25.54 1.07
C PHE A 46 21.17 26.14 1.31
N SER A 47 20.85 27.29 0.71
CA SER A 47 19.49 27.85 0.76
C SER A 47 18.44 26.90 0.16
N TYR A 48 18.85 26.08 -0.81
CA TYR A 48 18.07 24.99 -1.38
C TYR A 48 18.96 23.78 -1.64
N PHE A 49 18.54 22.62 -1.14
CA PHE A 49 19.18 21.35 -1.42
C PHE A 49 18.16 20.21 -1.48
N THR A 50 18.51 19.14 -2.17
CA THR A 50 17.72 17.91 -2.26
C THR A 50 18.50 16.72 -1.73
N LEU A 51 17.76 15.76 -1.18
CA LEU A 51 18.28 14.49 -0.69
C LEU A 51 17.51 13.37 -1.39
N THR A 52 18.21 12.61 -2.23
CA THR A 52 17.62 11.49 -2.99
C THR A 52 18.07 10.16 -2.41
N PHE A 53 17.15 9.21 -2.22
CA PHE A 53 17.48 7.89 -1.69
C PHE A 53 18.21 7.01 -2.70
N ASN A 54 19.12 6.17 -2.22
CA ASN A 54 19.86 5.25 -3.06
C ASN A 54 18.97 4.16 -3.69
N GLU A 55 18.79 4.21 -5.01
CA GLU A 55 17.96 3.25 -5.75
C GLU A 55 18.49 1.80 -5.72
N ARG A 56 19.77 1.60 -5.39
CA ARG A 56 20.37 0.27 -5.22
C ARG A 56 19.99 -0.40 -3.90
N GLN A 57 19.50 0.35 -2.94
CA GLN A 57 19.05 -0.17 -1.65
C GLN A 57 17.61 -0.71 -1.72
N THR A 58 17.22 -1.59 -0.80
CA THR A 58 15.83 -2.08 -0.73
C THR A 58 14.85 -0.97 -0.35
N LEU A 59 13.57 -1.15 -0.65
CA LEU A 59 12.52 -0.18 -0.28
C LEU A 59 12.41 -0.02 1.24
N GLU A 60 12.58 -1.11 1.99
CA GLU A 60 12.56 -1.12 3.46
C GLU A 60 13.71 -0.27 4.02
N LYS A 61 14.91 -0.39 3.44
CA LYS A 61 16.07 0.41 3.85
C LYS A 61 15.84 1.89 3.54
N ARG A 62 15.39 2.21 2.32
CA ARG A 62 15.08 3.60 1.92
C ARG A 62 13.99 4.22 2.80
N LYS A 63 12.94 3.45 3.11
CA LYS A 63 11.87 3.89 4.03
C LYS A 63 12.40 4.15 5.44
N LYS A 64 13.27 3.27 5.95
CA LYS A 64 13.91 3.44 7.26
C LYS A 64 14.77 4.70 7.29
N VAL A 65 15.62 4.92 6.29
CA VAL A 65 16.44 6.14 6.17
C VAL A 65 15.55 7.38 6.12
N CYS A 66 14.49 7.38 5.29
CA CYS A 66 13.52 8.48 5.22
C CYS A 66 12.92 8.80 6.60
N GLN A 67 12.43 7.77 7.30
CA GLN A 67 11.86 7.94 8.64
C GLN A 67 12.88 8.55 9.62
N GLN A 68 14.12 8.03 9.64
CA GLN A 68 15.15 8.50 10.55
C GLN A 68 15.58 9.95 10.24
N VAL A 69 15.67 10.33 8.95
CA VAL A 69 15.97 11.71 8.55
C VAL A 69 14.85 12.64 9.01
N LEU A 70 13.58 12.26 8.83
CA LEU A 70 12.44 13.06 9.27
C LEU A 70 12.40 13.19 10.80
N GLU A 71 12.66 12.11 11.54
CA GLU A 71 12.76 12.13 13.00
C GLU A 71 13.88 13.06 13.49
N LEU A 72 15.05 13.04 12.84
CA LEU A 72 16.16 13.95 13.12
C LEU A 72 15.76 15.42 12.86
N LEU A 73 15.11 15.68 11.72
CA LEU A 73 14.66 17.03 11.35
C LEU A 73 13.60 17.56 12.32
N CYS A 74 12.63 16.74 12.70
CA CYS A 74 11.62 17.12 13.68
C CYS A 74 12.25 17.35 15.06
N SER A 75 13.09 16.43 15.54
CA SER A 75 13.66 16.54 16.90
C SER A 75 14.60 17.72 17.10
N ARG A 76 15.37 18.10 16.07
CA ARG A 76 16.39 19.16 16.19
C ARG A 76 15.99 20.48 15.54
N PHE A 77 15.13 20.48 14.53
CA PHE A 77 14.93 21.63 13.66
C PHE A 77 13.45 21.98 13.40
N GLN A 78 12.49 21.36 14.10
CA GLN A 78 11.05 21.62 13.89
C GLN A 78 10.66 23.09 14.09
N GLU A 79 11.29 23.79 15.04
CA GLU A 79 10.98 25.21 15.33
C GLU A 79 11.79 26.19 14.48
N HIS A 80 12.62 25.72 13.54
CA HIS A 80 13.50 26.59 12.78
C HIS A 80 12.69 27.42 11.76
N PRO A 81 12.63 28.76 11.89
CA PRO A 81 11.69 29.61 11.16
C PRO A 81 11.95 29.71 9.65
N HIS A 82 13.14 29.28 9.21
CA HIS A 82 13.58 29.35 7.81
C HIS A 82 13.87 27.97 7.19
N LEU A 83 13.48 26.88 7.87
CA LEU A 83 13.66 25.54 7.33
C LEU A 83 12.31 25.00 6.85
N HIS A 84 12.18 24.82 5.54
CA HIS A 84 11.01 24.18 4.94
C HIS A 84 11.42 22.85 4.32
N VAL A 85 10.71 21.78 4.70
CA VAL A 85 10.98 20.43 4.24
C VAL A 85 9.78 19.94 3.45
N ALA A 86 10.02 19.48 2.23
CA ALA A 86 9.01 18.84 1.39
C ALA A 86 9.44 17.40 1.07
N VAL A 87 8.55 16.44 1.32
CA VAL A 87 8.77 15.04 0.94
C VAL A 87 8.08 14.80 -0.40
N GLN A 88 8.86 14.45 -1.41
CA GLN A 88 8.35 14.12 -2.75
C GLN A 88 8.10 12.61 -2.85
N TYR A 89 6.91 12.24 -3.34
CA TYR A 89 6.53 10.86 -3.56
C TYR A 89 6.71 10.49 -5.03
N SER A 90 7.11 9.25 -5.28
CA SER A 90 7.07 8.64 -6.61
C SER A 90 6.14 7.44 -6.56
N ILE A 91 5.38 7.23 -7.64
CA ILE A 91 4.51 6.07 -7.82
C ILE A 91 5.10 5.20 -8.92
N TRP A 92 5.04 3.89 -8.72
CA TRP A 92 5.44 2.90 -9.71
C TRP A 92 4.39 1.81 -9.80
N PHE A 93 4.31 1.19 -10.97
CA PHE A 93 3.44 0.04 -11.17
C PHE A 93 4.00 -1.18 -10.43
N ASP A 94 3.15 -1.86 -9.67
CA ASP A 94 3.45 -3.16 -9.10
C ASP A 94 3.38 -4.22 -10.21
N HIS A 95 4.47 -4.36 -10.96
CA HIS A 95 4.56 -5.27 -12.09
C HIS A 95 4.21 -6.73 -11.73
N PRO A 96 4.66 -7.29 -10.59
CA PRO A 96 4.20 -8.60 -10.12
C PRO A 96 2.68 -8.68 -9.95
N LYS A 97 2.06 -7.72 -9.26
CA LYS A 97 0.61 -7.72 -9.05
C LYS A 97 -0.17 -7.59 -10.36
N ILE A 98 0.32 -6.75 -11.27
CA ILE A 98 -0.24 -6.60 -12.62
C ILE A 98 -0.14 -7.90 -13.40
N HIS A 99 1.02 -8.56 -13.34
CA HIS A 99 1.23 -9.85 -14.00
C HIS A 99 0.27 -10.92 -13.46
N ASP A 100 0.17 -11.07 -12.14
CA ASP A 100 -0.72 -12.03 -11.50
C ASP A 100 -2.19 -11.80 -11.89
N ALA A 101 -2.64 -10.53 -11.92
CA ALA A 101 -3.99 -10.18 -12.35
C ALA A 101 -4.23 -10.53 -13.83
N VAL A 102 -3.25 -10.27 -14.70
CA VAL A 102 -3.29 -10.64 -16.11
C VAL A 102 -3.39 -12.16 -16.28
N GLU A 103 -2.58 -12.94 -15.56
CA GLU A 103 -2.63 -14.40 -15.64
C GLU A 103 -3.98 -14.97 -15.21
N ARG A 104 -4.63 -14.38 -14.20
CA ARG A 104 -6.00 -14.76 -13.79
C ARG A 104 -7.07 -14.38 -14.81
N ALA A 105 -6.93 -13.24 -15.48
CA ALA A 105 -7.89 -12.77 -16.47
C ALA A 105 -7.84 -13.57 -17.78
N LYS A 106 -6.66 -14.05 -18.20
CA LYS A 106 -6.45 -14.74 -19.49
C LYS A 106 -7.42 -15.90 -19.77
N PRO A 107 -7.65 -16.87 -18.87
CA PRO A 107 -8.57 -17.98 -19.13
C PRO A 107 -10.01 -17.52 -19.26
N ARG A 108 -10.41 -16.49 -18.50
CA ARG A 108 -11.80 -15.98 -18.48
C ARG A 108 -12.11 -15.19 -19.76
N LEU A 109 -11.11 -14.48 -20.28
CA LEU A 109 -11.19 -13.78 -21.55
C LEU A 109 -11.13 -14.73 -22.76
N HIS A 110 -10.65 -15.96 -22.59
CA HIS A 110 -10.54 -16.91 -23.68
C HIS A 110 -11.91 -17.18 -24.33
N GLY A 111 -11.99 -16.92 -25.63
CA GLY A 111 -13.17 -17.22 -26.42
C GLY A 111 -14.23 -16.12 -26.46
N LEU A 112 -14.07 -15.03 -25.70
CA LEU A 112 -14.96 -13.89 -25.76
C LEU A 112 -14.80 -13.10 -27.06
N ARG A 113 -15.89 -12.45 -27.48
CA ARG A 113 -15.89 -11.52 -28.61
C ARG A 113 -15.67 -10.12 -28.10
N CYS A 114 -14.83 -9.36 -28.78
CA CYS A 114 -14.57 -7.96 -28.45
C CYS A 114 -14.29 -7.16 -29.71
N ILE A 115 -14.32 -5.84 -29.56
CA ILE A 115 -13.93 -4.88 -30.59
C ILE A 115 -12.58 -4.29 -30.19
N GLN A 116 -11.56 -4.50 -31.01
CA GLN A 116 -10.24 -3.89 -30.84
C GLN A 116 -9.92 -3.07 -32.08
N GLU A 117 -9.53 -1.80 -31.90
CA GLU A 117 -9.15 -0.89 -32.99
C GLU A 117 -10.20 -0.89 -34.13
N GLN A 118 -11.49 -0.78 -33.76
CA GLN A 118 -12.65 -0.80 -34.67
C GLN A 118 -12.88 -2.12 -35.43
N LYS A 119 -12.18 -3.20 -35.08
CA LYS A 119 -12.38 -4.53 -35.68
C LYS A 119 -13.08 -5.45 -34.69
N GLU A 120 -14.17 -6.08 -35.11
CA GLU A 120 -14.81 -7.16 -34.37
C GLU A 120 -13.97 -8.44 -34.48
N GLY A 121 -13.74 -9.12 -33.36
CA GLY A 121 -12.97 -10.35 -33.33
C GLY A 121 -13.20 -11.18 -32.08
N LYS A 122 -12.36 -12.22 -31.91
CA LYS A 122 -12.42 -13.17 -30.81
C LYS A 122 -11.06 -13.27 -30.13
N LEU A 123 -11.07 -13.42 -28.81
CA LEU A 123 -9.89 -13.66 -28.00
C LEU A 123 -9.53 -15.15 -27.97
N LEU A 124 -8.24 -15.47 -28.13
CA LEU A 124 -7.70 -16.81 -28.16
C LEU A 124 -6.51 -16.89 -27.22
N LEU A 125 -6.46 -17.92 -26.38
CA LEU A 125 -5.35 -18.16 -25.47
C LEU A 125 -4.53 -19.27 -26.12
N GLN A 126 -3.29 -18.96 -26.49
CA GLN A 126 -2.41 -19.87 -27.19
C GLN A 126 -1.00 -19.72 -26.63
N ASP A 127 -0.38 -20.84 -26.23
CA ASP A 127 0.97 -20.88 -25.67
C ASP A 127 1.18 -19.91 -24.49
N GLY A 128 0.14 -19.73 -23.66
CA GLY A 128 0.15 -18.81 -22.51
C GLY A 128 -0.03 -17.33 -22.86
N ALA A 129 -0.14 -16.96 -24.13
CA ALA A 129 -0.40 -15.60 -24.58
C ALA A 129 -1.86 -15.41 -25.02
N LEU A 130 -2.46 -14.27 -24.66
CA LEU A 130 -3.79 -13.91 -25.15
C LEU A 130 -3.64 -13.14 -26.47
N LEU A 131 -4.34 -13.63 -27.49
CA LEU A 131 -4.32 -13.14 -28.85
C LEU A 131 -5.69 -12.63 -29.25
N PHE A 132 -5.75 -11.52 -29.97
CA PHE A 132 -6.95 -11.03 -30.66
C PHE A 132 -6.95 -11.49 -32.12
N LYS A 133 -8.01 -12.19 -32.54
CA LYS A 133 -8.23 -12.65 -33.92
C LYS A 133 -9.44 -11.93 -34.54
N PRO A 134 -9.25 -11.03 -35.51
CA PRO A 134 -10.36 -10.38 -36.23
C PRO A 134 -11.26 -11.40 -36.95
N LYS A 135 -12.56 -11.13 -37.02
CA LYS A 135 -13.60 -12.02 -37.58
C LYS A 135 -13.31 -12.55 -38.99
N TYR A 136 -12.74 -11.72 -39.85
CA TYR A 136 -12.43 -12.06 -41.25
C TYR A 136 -10.97 -12.46 -41.49
N ALA A 137 -10.12 -12.45 -40.45
CA ALA A 137 -8.72 -12.79 -40.56
C ALA A 137 -8.50 -14.31 -40.53
N LYS A 138 -7.97 -14.87 -41.61
CA LYS A 138 -7.69 -16.32 -41.70
C LYS A 138 -6.48 -16.74 -40.86
N LYS A 139 -5.37 -16.00 -40.95
CA LYS A 139 -4.07 -16.33 -40.32
C LYS A 139 -3.55 -15.27 -39.33
N TYR A 140 -4.09 -14.07 -39.36
CA TYR A 140 -3.57 -12.97 -38.54
C TYR A 140 -4.23 -12.98 -37.16
N ALA A 141 -3.41 -13.09 -36.12
CA ALA A 141 -3.78 -12.89 -34.73
C ALA A 141 -2.70 -12.01 -34.09
N ARG A 142 -3.11 -11.08 -33.24
CA ARG A 142 -2.21 -10.13 -32.58
C ARG A 142 -2.13 -10.45 -31.09
N THR A 143 -0.92 -10.54 -30.56
CA THR A 143 -0.70 -10.66 -29.11
C THR A 143 -1.09 -9.40 -28.38
N LEU A 144 -1.81 -9.56 -27.27
CA LEU A 144 -2.22 -8.47 -26.41
C LEU A 144 -1.17 -8.21 -25.33
N SER A 145 -0.92 -6.93 -25.06
CA SER A 145 -0.11 -6.52 -23.90
C SER A 145 -0.85 -6.75 -22.59
N GLN A 146 -0.13 -6.77 -21.47
CA GLN A 146 -0.72 -6.84 -20.12
C GLN A 146 -1.78 -5.76 -19.90
N SER A 147 -1.50 -4.51 -20.30
CA SER A 147 -2.46 -3.41 -20.19
C SER A 147 -3.72 -3.63 -21.01
N GLN A 148 -3.59 -4.13 -22.26
CA GLN A 148 -4.74 -4.43 -23.11
C GLN A 148 -5.59 -5.56 -22.54
N ILE A 149 -4.97 -6.57 -21.94
CA ILE A 149 -5.69 -7.68 -21.29
C ILE A 149 -6.50 -7.16 -20.09
N LEU A 150 -5.91 -6.31 -19.24
CA LEU A 150 -6.61 -5.72 -18.10
C LEU A 150 -7.75 -4.78 -18.52
N SER A 151 -7.53 -3.94 -19.53
CA SER A 151 -8.60 -3.09 -20.07
C SER A 151 -9.76 -3.93 -20.60
N LEU A 152 -9.47 -5.01 -21.32
CA LEU A 152 -10.50 -5.92 -21.84
C LEU A 152 -11.24 -6.67 -20.73
N SER A 153 -10.57 -7.08 -19.64
CA SER A 153 -11.26 -7.72 -18.52
C SER A 153 -12.27 -6.77 -17.87
N TRP A 154 -11.92 -5.49 -17.68
CA TRP A 154 -12.84 -4.49 -17.12
C TRP A 154 -13.99 -4.17 -18.08
N GLU A 155 -13.69 -3.94 -19.37
CA GLU A 155 -14.72 -3.60 -20.37
C GLU A 155 -15.74 -4.73 -20.57
N LEU A 156 -15.31 -5.98 -20.45
CA LEU A 156 -16.17 -7.14 -20.65
C LEU A 156 -16.83 -7.63 -19.36
N GLY A 157 -16.62 -6.94 -18.22
CA GLY A 157 -17.14 -7.34 -16.92
C GLY A 157 -16.60 -8.69 -16.45
N VAL A 158 -15.42 -9.07 -16.94
CA VAL A 158 -14.73 -10.30 -16.58
C VAL A 158 -13.75 -9.97 -15.47
N GLU A 159 -14.30 -9.45 -14.38
CA GLU A 159 -13.50 -9.13 -13.20
C GLU A 159 -13.03 -10.42 -12.52
N ASP A 160 -12.03 -10.30 -11.65
CA ASP A 160 -11.83 -11.32 -10.63
C ASP A 160 -13.17 -11.39 -9.90
N GLU A 161 -14.04 -12.36 -10.20
CA GLU A 161 -15.07 -12.75 -9.22
C GLU A 161 -14.28 -13.04 -7.95
N GLU A 162 -14.29 -12.08 -7.02
CA GLU A 162 -14.35 -12.43 -5.61
C GLU A 162 -15.43 -13.51 -5.54
N PRO A 163 -15.12 -14.67 -4.96
CA PRO A 163 -15.89 -15.87 -5.15
C PRO A 163 -17.35 -15.56 -5.00
N ASP A 164 -18.11 -16.04 -5.99
CA ASP A 164 -19.56 -16.04 -6.01
C ASP A 164 -20.08 -16.55 -4.66
N THR A 165 -20.30 -15.59 -3.77
CA THR A 165 -21.04 -15.74 -2.55
C THR A 165 -22.33 -15.03 -2.84
N ASP A 166 -23.21 -15.71 -3.58
CA ASP A 166 -24.66 -15.49 -3.65
C ASP A 166 -25.34 -15.41 -2.25
N ALA A 167 -24.55 -15.53 -1.16
CA ALA A 167 -24.91 -15.16 0.19
C ALA A 167 -24.58 -13.67 0.42
N ALA A 168 -25.61 -12.88 0.71
CA ALA A 168 -25.46 -11.50 1.16
C ALA A 168 -24.34 -11.38 2.23
N PRO A 169 -23.48 -10.35 2.13
CA PRO A 169 -22.32 -10.20 3.01
C PRO A 169 -22.76 -10.19 4.47
N VAL A 170 -22.00 -10.87 5.33
CA VAL A 170 -22.30 -10.90 6.76
C VAL A 170 -22.04 -9.51 7.34
N THR A 171 -23.13 -8.85 7.75
CA THR A 171 -23.06 -7.51 8.35
C THR A 171 -23.37 -7.53 9.83
N LEU A 172 -22.83 -6.55 10.55
CA LEU A 172 -23.05 -6.31 11.97
C LEU A 172 -23.67 -4.92 12.15
N PRO A 173 -24.70 -4.78 13.00
CA PRO A 173 -25.34 -3.49 13.19
C PRO A 173 -24.41 -2.51 13.92
N TYR A 174 -24.23 -1.32 13.35
CA TYR A 174 -23.48 -0.21 13.95
C TYR A 174 -24.39 0.99 14.15
N LYS A 175 -24.60 1.41 15.41
CA LYS A 175 -25.47 2.56 15.72
C LYS A 175 -24.67 3.83 15.67
N LYS A 176 -24.95 4.70 14.69
CA LYS A 176 -24.33 6.03 14.56
C LYS A 176 -25.31 7.01 13.97
N PHE A 177 -25.14 8.30 14.26
CA PHE A 177 -25.97 9.38 13.70
C PHE A 177 -27.49 9.20 13.85
N GLY A 178 -27.93 8.51 14.92
CA GLY A 178 -29.35 8.23 15.17
C GLY A 178 -29.95 7.07 14.36
N ALA A 179 -29.16 6.39 13.52
CA ALA A 179 -29.57 5.24 12.73
C ALA A 179 -28.73 3.99 13.07
N THR A 180 -29.15 2.83 12.54
CA THR A 180 -28.38 1.58 12.64
C THR A 180 -27.95 1.19 11.23
N HIS A 181 -26.65 1.17 11.00
CA HIS A 181 -26.04 0.89 9.71
C HIS A 181 -25.55 -0.57 9.67
N PRO A 182 -25.85 -1.34 8.62
CA PRO A 182 -25.30 -2.68 8.43
C PRO A 182 -23.84 -2.59 7.96
N ILE A 183 -22.90 -2.99 8.81
CA ILE A 183 -21.46 -2.90 8.51
C ILE A 183 -20.87 -4.29 8.26
N GLN A 184 -20.29 -4.47 7.08
CA GLN A 184 -19.39 -5.58 6.77
C GLN A 184 -17.96 -5.22 7.24
N LEU A 185 -17.24 -6.21 7.77
CA LEU A 185 -15.81 -6.10 8.03
C LEU A 185 -15.04 -6.77 6.91
N GLN A 186 -14.13 -6.04 6.27
CA GLN A 186 -13.20 -6.57 5.27
C GLN A 186 -11.80 -6.65 5.86
N VAL A 187 -11.25 -7.85 5.92
CA VAL A 187 -9.96 -8.19 6.52
C VAL A 187 -8.88 -8.14 5.46
N THR A 188 -7.79 -7.44 5.75
CA THR A 188 -6.63 -7.34 4.87
C THR A 188 -5.35 -7.16 5.67
N SER A 189 -4.27 -6.75 5.01
CA SER A 189 -2.97 -6.48 5.64
C SER A 189 -2.46 -5.11 5.25
N TYR A 190 -1.91 -4.39 6.23
CA TYR A 190 -1.02 -3.27 5.92
C TYR A 190 0.25 -3.77 5.23
N LEU A 191 0.99 -2.86 4.58
CA LEU A 191 2.22 -3.18 3.85
C LEU A 191 3.28 -3.92 4.68
N ASN A 192 3.30 -3.73 6.00
CA ASN A 192 4.19 -4.42 6.93
C ASN A 192 3.64 -5.76 7.45
N GLY A 193 2.54 -6.26 6.88
CA GLY A 193 1.88 -7.51 7.26
C GLY A 193 1.07 -7.43 8.56
N ASN A 194 0.89 -6.24 9.14
CA ASN A 194 -0.01 -6.07 10.29
C ASN A 194 -1.48 -6.20 9.84
N LEU A 195 -2.34 -6.72 10.72
CA LEU A 195 -3.77 -6.87 10.48
C LEU A 195 -4.39 -5.49 10.20
N ALA A 196 -5.10 -5.39 9.08
CA ALA A 196 -5.91 -4.23 8.72
C ALA A 196 -7.37 -4.66 8.57
N ILE A 197 -8.31 -3.88 9.11
CA ILE A 197 -9.74 -4.14 8.94
C ILE A 197 -10.43 -2.86 8.48
N GLN A 198 -11.12 -2.96 7.34
CA GLN A 198 -11.98 -1.91 6.79
C GLN A 198 -13.44 -2.20 7.14
N MET A 199 -14.22 -1.14 7.30
CA MET A 199 -15.66 -1.17 7.52
C MET A 199 -16.35 -0.67 6.26
N VAL A 200 -17.29 -1.46 5.74
CA VAL A 200 -18.04 -1.16 4.52
C VAL A 200 -19.53 -1.23 4.84
N THR A 201 -20.31 -0.26 4.37
CA THR A 201 -21.77 -0.24 4.45
C THR A 201 -22.39 -0.66 3.12
N TRP A 202 -23.60 -1.21 3.17
CA TRP A 202 -24.33 -1.72 2.00
C TRP A 202 -25.71 -1.05 1.83
N GLU A 203 -25.91 0.12 2.44
CA GLU A 203 -27.23 0.78 2.51
C GLU A 203 -27.79 1.20 1.14
N SER A 204 -26.92 1.48 0.18
CA SER A 204 -27.30 1.88 -1.19
C SER A 204 -27.42 0.71 -2.17
N GLY A 205 -27.17 -0.52 -1.72
CA GLY A 205 -27.11 -1.71 -2.58
C GLY A 205 -25.71 -2.03 -3.11
N ASP A 206 -24.78 -1.08 -3.04
CA ASP A 206 -23.38 -1.23 -3.39
C ASP A 206 -22.48 -1.07 -2.15
N PRO A 207 -21.26 -1.64 -2.13
CA PRO A 207 -20.34 -1.49 -1.02
C PRO A 207 -19.75 -0.07 -0.95
N GLU A 208 -20.04 0.64 0.13
CA GLU A 208 -19.54 1.99 0.38
C GLU A 208 -18.57 2.02 1.58
N PRO A 209 -17.39 2.66 1.47
CA PRO A 209 -16.47 2.79 2.58
C PRO A 209 -17.08 3.55 3.76
N TRP A 210 -17.10 2.93 4.94
CA TRP A 210 -17.54 3.57 6.19
C TRP A 210 -16.37 4.16 6.99
N ALA A 211 -15.38 3.30 7.31
CA ALA A 211 -14.20 3.70 8.08
C ALA A 211 -13.08 2.65 7.95
N THR A 212 -11.87 2.99 8.38
CA THR A 212 -10.85 1.99 8.71
C THR A 212 -10.89 1.75 10.22
N LEU A 213 -11.19 0.51 10.63
CA LEU A 213 -11.37 0.16 12.05
C LEU A 213 -10.03 0.13 12.80
N THR A 214 -8.97 -0.28 12.12
CA THR A 214 -7.62 -0.40 12.67
C THR A 214 -6.74 0.76 12.23
N VAL A 215 -5.67 1.03 12.99
CA VAL A 215 -4.62 1.97 12.60
C VAL A 215 -3.27 1.25 12.54
N ASN A 216 -2.48 1.54 11.50
CA ASN A 216 -1.12 0.99 11.40
C ASN A 216 -0.14 1.89 12.12
N LEU A 217 0.42 1.40 13.22
CA LEU A 217 1.44 2.07 13.99
C LEU A 217 2.79 1.35 13.85
N PRO A 218 3.92 2.02 14.14
CA PRO A 218 5.24 1.41 14.02
C PRO A 218 5.38 0.06 14.74
N GLY A 219 6.23 -0.79 14.17
CA GLY A 219 6.53 -2.12 14.69
C GLY A 219 5.54 -3.20 14.25
N GLN A 220 5.99 -4.44 14.41
CA GLN A 220 5.23 -5.63 14.04
C GLN A 220 4.25 -6.01 15.15
N ARG A 221 3.03 -6.36 14.74
CA ARG A 221 2.01 -6.89 15.65
C ARG A 221 2.06 -8.42 15.72
N GLN A 222 1.65 -8.95 16.87
CA GLN A 222 1.38 -10.38 17.04
C GLN A 222 0.19 -10.79 16.15
N LYS A 223 0.04 -12.11 15.92
CA LYS A 223 -1.07 -12.64 15.13
C LYS A 223 -2.41 -12.17 15.71
N ASP A 224 -3.29 -11.66 14.85
CA ASP A 224 -4.62 -11.14 15.18
C ASP A 224 -4.62 -9.90 16.09
N HIS A 225 -3.47 -9.27 16.36
CA HIS A 225 -3.40 -8.03 17.13
C HIS A 225 -3.42 -6.81 16.21
N ALA A 226 -4.21 -5.81 16.58
CA ALA A 226 -4.23 -4.51 15.91
C ALA A 226 -4.55 -3.38 16.90
N PHE A 227 -4.09 -2.18 16.58
CA PHE A 227 -4.51 -0.97 17.26
C PHE A 227 -5.81 -0.46 16.63
N ILE A 228 -6.77 -0.06 17.46
CA ILE A 228 -8.07 0.43 16.99
C ILE A 228 -8.00 1.92 16.76
N ASP A 229 -8.48 2.38 15.60
CA ASP A 229 -8.51 3.80 15.24
C ASP A 229 -9.63 4.55 15.99
N THR A 230 -9.38 4.82 17.27
CA THR A 230 -10.29 5.60 18.12
C THR A 230 -10.34 7.08 17.74
N ASN A 231 -9.46 7.55 16.85
CA ASN A 231 -9.50 8.90 16.32
C ASN A 231 -10.56 9.01 15.21
N ALA A 232 -10.72 7.97 14.40
CA ALA A 232 -11.84 7.87 13.46
C ALA A 232 -13.18 7.75 14.19
N ASP A 233 -13.29 6.85 15.17
CA ASP A 233 -14.46 6.78 16.05
C ASP A 233 -14.13 6.20 17.44
N SER A 234 -14.37 7.01 18.47
CA SER A 234 -14.16 6.61 19.86
C SER A 234 -15.04 5.44 20.33
N GLU A 235 -16.11 5.10 19.61
CA GLU A 235 -17.04 4.03 19.98
C GLU A 235 -16.62 2.63 19.50
N PHE A 236 -15.64 2.53 18.59
CA PHE A 236 -15.17 1.25 18.06
C PHE A 236 -14.80 0.22 19.13
N PRO A 237 -14.04 0.55 20.19
CA PRO A 237 -13.70 -0.42 21.24
C PRO A 237 -14.95 -1.04 21.90
N THR A 238 -15.95 -0.22 22.19
CA THR A 238 -17.21 -0.67 22.80
C THR A 238 -17.98 -1.57 21.83
N TRP A 239 -18.03 -1.20 20.56
CA TRP A 239 -18.70 -1.99 19.53
C TRP A 239 -18.04 -3.36 19.34
N LEU A 240 -16.71 -3.41 19.27
CA LEU A 240 -15.94 -4.66 19.15
C LEU A 240 -16.22 -5.63 20.29
N ILE A 241 -16.30 -5.12 21.53
CA ILE A 241 -16.61 -5.94 22.71
C ILE A 241 -18.05 -6.44 22.65
N ARG A 242 -19.03 -5.57 22.32
CA ARG A 242 -20.46 -5.93 22.25
C ARG A 242 -20.74 -7.05 21.24
N HIS A 243 -20.05 -7.02 20.10
CA HIS A 243 -20.17 -8.06 19.07
C HIS A 243 -19.21 -9.25 19.26
N GLY A 244 -18.45 -9.26 20.37
CA GLY A 244 -17.54 -10.35 20.70
C GLY A 244 -16.44 -10.56 19.66
N LEU A 245 -16.00 -9.51 18.97
CA LEU A 245 -15.04 -9.56 17.87
C LEU A 245 -13.59 -9.60 18.35
N ALA A 246 -13.31 -8.86 19.42
CA ALA A 246 -11.95 -8.71 19.92
C ALA A 246 -11.92 -8.57 21.45
N ILE A 247 -10.74 -8.80 22.02
CA ILE A 247 -10.47 -8.72 23.46
C ILE A 247 -9.38 -7.66 23.67
N PRO A 248 -9.55 -6.70 24.59
CA PRO A 248 -8.52 -5.72 24.89
C PRO A 248 -7.27 -6.42 25.44
N THR A 249 -6.09 -6.03 24.96
CA THR A 249 -4.83 -6.61 25.46
C THR A 249 -4.28 -5.85 26.66
N GLY A 250 -4.83 -4.66 26.95
CA GLY A 250 -4.34 -3.73 27.96
C GLY A 250 -3.17 -2.85 27.49
N ARG A 251 -2.64 -3.10 26.28
CA ARG A 251 -1.60 -2.26 25.69
C ARG A 251 -2.21 -1.09 24.94
N THR A 252 -1.50 0.03 24.94
CA THR A 252 -1.82 1.22 24.16
C THR A 252 -0.56 1.73 23.48
N MET A 253 -0.70 2.47 22.39
CA MET A 253 0.40 3.18 21.76
C MET A 253 -0.03 4.59 21.40
N GLN A 254 0.80 5.57 21.76
CA GLN A 254 0.59 6.95 21.40
C GLN A 254 1.20 7.23 20.02
N SER A 255 0.48 7.97 19.19
CA SER A 255 1.00 8.57 17.95
C SER A 255 0.36 9.94 17.78
N GLY A 256 1.21 10.97 17.70
CA GLY A 256 0.78 12.37 17.77
C GLY A 256 0.00 12.65 19.07
N PHE A 257 -1.20 13.21 18.92
CA PHE A 257 -2.09 13.57 20.03
C PHE A 257 -3.07 12.45 20.43
N CYS A 258 -3.01 11.29 19.77
CA CYS A 258 -3.94 10.18 20.00
C CYS A 258 -3.25 9.00 20.67
N THR A 259 -3.98 8.31 21.55
CA THR A 259 -3.55 7.05 22.15
C THR A 259 -4.48 5.95 21.70
N TYR A 260 -3.94 4.97 20.99
CA TYR A 260 -4.70 3.88 20.38
C TYR A 260 -4.58 2.62 21.23
N PRO A 261 -5.69 1.97 21.62
CA PRO A 261 -5.67 0.73 22.36
C PRO A 261 -5.44 -0.47 21.43
N GLU A 262 -4.65 -1.45 21.87
CA GLU A 262 -4.44 -2.71 21.17
C GLU A 262 -5.51 -3.72 21.57
N TYR A 263 -6.06 -4.39 20.56
CA TYR A 263 -7.02 -5.46 20.70
C TYR A 263 -6.52 -6.70 19.98
N ARG A 264 -6.81 -7.87 20.54
CA ARG A 264 -6.64 -9.17 19.89
C ARG A 264 -7.99 -9.63 19.34
N PHE A 265 -8.10 -9.68 18.02
CA PHE A 265 -9.27 -10.19 17.34
C PHE A 265 -9.40 -11.70 17.51
N ARG A 266 -10.64 -12.18 17.51
CA ARG A 266 -10.94 -13.61 17.58
C ARG A 266 -10.87 -14.19 16.17
N ALA A 267 -9.88 -15.06 15.92
CA ALA A 267 -9.64 -15.69 14.61
C ALA A 267 -10.90 -16.32 14.00
N ASN A 268 -11.67 -17.06 14.80
CA ASN A 268 -12.92 -17.69 14.35
C ASN A 268 -13.96 -16.67 13.87
N ARG A 269 -14.02 -15.49 14.50
CA ARG A 269 -14.94 -14.42 14.09
C ARG A 269 -14.47 -13.73 12.82
N LEU A 270 -13.17 -13.48 12.67
CA LEU A 270 -12.63 -12.94 11.42
C LEU A 270 -12.85 -13.91 10.27
N GLN A 271 -12.62 -15.20 10.49
CA GLN A 271 -12.84 -16.24 9.48
C GLN A 271 -14.32 -16.43 9.12
N GLU A 272 -15.25 -16.22 10.06
CA GLU A 272 -16.70 -16.25 9.83
C GLU A 272 -17.17 -15.05 9.00
N LEU A 273 -16.65 -13.86 9.30
CA LEU A 273 -17.09 -12.60 8.68
C LEU A 273 -16.45 -12.35 7.30
N ASP A 274 -15.18 -12.72 7.15
CA ASP A 274 -14.43 -12.59 5.92
C ASP A 274 -13.39 -13.72 5.81
N PRO A 275 -13.81 -14.91 5.35
CA PRO A 275 -12.95 -16.09 5.24
C PRO A 275 -11.73 -15.84 4.36
N GLU A 276 -11.92 -15.14 3.25
CA GLU A 276 -10.90 -14.91 2.22
C GLU A 276 -9.90 -13.86 2.66
N GLY A 277 -10.38 -12.72 3.13
CA GLY A 277 -9.54 -11.65 3.65
C GLY A 277 -8.72 -12.14 4.83
N TYR A 278 -9.31 -12.95 5.72
CA TYR A 278 -8.57 -13.54 6.84
C TYR A 278 -7.51 -14.55 6.37
N ALA A 279 -7.81 -15.41 5.40
CA ALA A 279 -6.81 -16.31 4.80
C ALA A 279 -5.67 -15.54 4.12
N GLY A 280 -5.97 -14.46 3.41
CA GLY A 280 -5.00 -13.56 2.80
C GLY A 280 -4.09 -12.90 3.85
N TYR A 281 -4.67 -12.43 4.96
CA TYR A 281 -3.94 -11.91 6.10
C TYR A 281 -2.98 -12.95 6.70
N LEU A 282 -3.44 -14.18 6.93
CA LEU A 282 -2.59 -15.26 7.48
C LEU A 282 -1.40 -15.55 6.57
N LYS A 283 -1.60 -15.62 5.26
CA LYS A 283 -0.52 -15.84 4.28
C LYS A 283 0.55 -14.73 4.34
N ASN A 284 0.12 -13.47 4.48
CA ASN A 284 1.05 -12.34 4.63
C ASN A 284 1.78 -12.38 5.97
N PHE A 285 1.07 -12.74 7.05
CA PHE A 285 1.65 -12.91 8.37
C PHE A 285 2.73 -14.00 8.40
N GLU A 286 2.47 -15.16 7.79
CA GLU A 286 3.40 -16.30 7.72
C GLU A 286 4.65 -15.99 6.91
N ARG A 287 4.50 -15.33 5.74
CA ARG A 287 5.64 -14.87 4.93
C ARG A 287 6.57 -13.96 5.73
N ARG A 288 5.99 -13.06 6.52
CA ARG A 288 6.73 -12.15 7.41
C ARG A 288 7.45 -12.90 8.53
N CYS A 289 6.85 -13.93 9.11
CA CYS A 289 7.48 -14.73 10.17
C CYS A 289 8.56 -15.70 9.66
N SER A 290 8.62 -15.95 8.34
CA SER A 290 9.59 -16.86 7.70
C SER A 290 10.81 -16.13 7.11
N ALA A 291 10.83 -14.80 7.16
CA ALA A 291 11.91 -13.94 6.66
C ALA A 291 12.75 -13.38 7.82
#